data_AF-A0A7S0ML14-F1
#
_entry.id   AF-A0A7S0ML14-F1
#
_cell.length_a   1.000
_cell.length_b   1.000
_cell.length_c   1.000
_cell.angle_alpha   90.00
_cell.angle_beta   90.00
_cell.angle_gamma   90.00
#
_symmetry.space_group_name_H-M   'P 1'
#
loop_
_entity.id
_entity.type
_entity.pdbx_description
1 polymer ?
#
loop_
_entity_poly.entity_id
_entity_poly.type
_entity_poly.pdbx_seq_one_letter_code
_entity_poly.pdbx_strand_id
1 'polypeptide(L)'
;SFQMVARLFYVVAGSFVAFSAAFSPNIPLNKVNDVGLFRGSFAVSFPSLGRTFQRPALRMSESAKDAAAAREIDFSKVGFNDGSESGFSGMIFRPEDSEEPESRCRVDWDVRCEKALNDHINVEFTASYAYHALFAYFDRDTVALQGFAEYFKKQSNEERDHAEQFMKYQNKRGGKVVLKPVAVPEMQFTRVDGASDALYAMELALQLEKFVYGKLKQLHALGGEATDPQFCDEIEKYLGDQVSAIKTISGYVAQIRRLGTGHGVWDLDRALQE
;
A
#
# COMPACT_ATOMS: atom_id res chain seq x y z
N SER A 1 -54.05 -6.78 11.34
CA SER A 1 -53.36 -5.49 11.49
C SER A 1 -52.10 -5.68 12.32
N PHE A 2 -50.95 -5.82 11.66
CA PHE A 2 -49.62 -5.84 12.27
C PHE A 2 -48.73 -5.00 11.36
N GLN A 3 -48.28 -3.84 11.83
CA GLN A 3 -47.34 -2.98 11.11
C GLN A 3 -45.94 -3.26 11.67
N MET A 4 -45.07 -3.84 10.86
CA MET A 4 -43.66 -4.04 11.19
C MET A 4 -42.91 -2.76 10.80
N VAL A 5 -42.49 -1.98 11.78
CA VAL A 5 -41.66 -0.78 11.57
C VAL A 5 -40.20 -1.23 11.55
N ALA A 6 -39.57 -1.27 10.38
CA ALA A 6 -38.13 -1.43 10.28
C ALA A 6 -37.44 -0.10 10.65
N ARG A 7 -36.78 -0.06 11.81
CA ARG A 7 -35.89 1.05 12.19
C ARG A 7 -34.45 0.66 11.83
N LEU A 8 -33.88 1.35 10.85
CA LEU A 8 -32.45 1.28 10.56
C LEU A 8 -31.73 2.26 11.48
N PHE A 9 -30.90 1.76 12.41
CA PHE A 9 -30.05 2.59 13.26
C PHE A 9 -28.64 2.62 12.68
N TYR A 10 -28.14 3.81 12.37
CA TYR A 10 -26.72 4.06 12.13
C TYR A 10 -26.18 4.91 13.27
N VAL A 11 -25.07 4.50 13.86
CA VAL A 11 -24.35 5.25 14.90
C VAL A 11 -23.26 6.07 14.22
N VAL A 12 -23.42 7.39 14.20
CA VAL A 12 -22.33 8.34 14.01
C VAL A 12 -22.43 9.38 15.11
N ALA A 13 -21.38 9.43 15.95
CA ALA A 13 -21.06 10.49 16.90
C ALA A 13 -22.25 11.27 17.53
N GLY A 14 -22.96 10.64 18.47
CA GLY A 14 -23.52 11.34 19.63
C GLY A 14 -24.71 12.29 19.44
N SER A 15 -25.49 12.23 18.36
CA SER A 15 -26.74 13.01 18.27
C SER A 15 -27.84 12.27 17.50
N PHE A 16 -28.97 12.01 18.17
CA PHE A 16 -30.16 11.40 17.56
C PHE A 16 -30.94 12.43 16.75
N VAL A 17 -31.05 12.23 15.43
CA VAL A 17 -32.02 12.94 14.59
C VAL A 17 -32.96 11.91 13.99
N ALA A 18 -34.24 11.96 14.37
CA ALA A 18 -35.28 11.10 13.82
C ALA A 18 -35.89 11.77 12.58
N PHE A 19 -35.82 11.12 11.41
CA PHE A 19 -36.55 11.52 10.22
C PHE A 19 -37.83 10.67 10.11
N SER A 20 -38.99 11.32 9.95
CA SER A 20 -40.25 10.66 9.63
C SER A 20 -40.56 10.91 8.15
N ALA A 21 -40.57 9.85 7.34
CA ALA A 21 -41.04 9.91 5.97
C ALA A 21 -42.47 9.32 5.92
N ALA A 22 -43.44 10.15 5.55
CA ALA A 22 -44.81 9.71 5.31
C ALA A 22 -44.93 9.13 3.89
N PHE A 23 -45.32 7.87 3.77
CA PHE A 23 -45.73 7.26 2.49
C PHE A 23 -47.24 7.46 2.29
N SER A 24 -47.63 8.00 1.13
CA SER A 24 -49.03 8.05 0.69
C SER A 24 -49.27 6.95 -0.37
N PRO A 25 -50.35 6.14 -0.29
CA PRO A 25 -50.54 5.01 -1.17
C PRO A 25 -51.45 5.38 -2.35
N ASN A 26 -51.02 5.13 -3.59
CA ASN A 26 -51.91 4.86 -4.73
C ASN A 26 -51.11 4.50 -5.99
N ILE A 27 -50.92 3.20 -6.25
CA ILE A 27 -50.68 2.67 -7.61
C ILE A 27 -51.39 1.31 -7.72
N PRO A 28 -52.28 1.09 -8.70
CA PRO A 28 -52.97 -0.19 -8.88
C PRO A 28 -52.08 -1.22 -9.59
N LEU A 29 -52.24 -2.48 -9.17
CA LEU A 29 -51.60 -3.68 -9.70
C LEU A 29 -52.23 -4.12 -11.03
N ASN A 30 -51.44 -4.21 -12.11
CA ASN A 30 -51.60 -5.30 -13.09
C ASN A 30 -50.39 -5.45 -14.06
N LYS A 31 -49.85 -6.68 -14.07
CA LYS A 31 -49.16 -7.45 -15.14
C LYS A 31 -47.98 -6.79 -15.90
N VAL A 32 -46.72 -7.16 -15.64
CA VAL A 32 -45.95 -8.38 -16.00
C VAL A 32 -45.07 -8.17 -17.26
N ASN A 33 -43.78 -8.47 -17.07
CA ASN A 33 -42.70 -8.72 -18.06
C ASN A 33 -42.20 -7.54 -18.91
N ASP A 34 -41.14 -6.90 -18.42
CA ASP A 34 -39.96 -6.52 -19.23
C ASP A 34 -38.84 -6.05 -18.29
N VAL A 35 -37.79 -6.86 -18.12
CA VAL A 35 -36.57 -6.44 -17.40
C VAL A 35 -35.70 -5.65 -18.38
N GLY A 36 -36.16 -4.44 -18.71
CA GLY A 36 -35.37 -3.42 -19.37
C GLY A 36 -34.61 -2.61 -18.33
N LEU A 37 -33.29 -2.50 -18.49
CA LEU A 37 -32.41 -1.62 -17.73
C LEU A 37 -32.99 -0.20 -17.66
N PHE A 38 -33.58 0.19 -16.53
CA PHE A 38 -33.78 1.60 -16.20
C PHE A 38 -32.48 2.16 -15.61
N ARG A 39 -31.65 2.77 -16.47
CA ARG A 39 -30.60 3.70 -16.04
C ARG A 39 -31.27 4.99 -15.52
N GLY A 40 -31.63 4.99 -14.24
CA GLY A 40 -32.01 6.20 -13.51
C GLY A 40 -30.82 6.76 -12.75
N SER A 41 -30.23 7.85 -13.22
CA SER A 41 -29.26 8.64 -12.46
C SER A 41 -29.94 9.24 -11.24
N PHE A 42 -29.74 8.65 -10.06
CA PHE A 42 -30.09 9.28 -8.80
C PHE A 42 -29.03 10.33 -8.47
N ALA A 43 -29.33 11.60 -8.77
CA ALA A 43 -28.58 12.72 -8.23
C ALA A 43 -28.95 12.90 -6.76
N VAL A 44 -28.14 12.30 -5.87
CA VAL A 44 -28.18 12.63 -4.44
C VAL A 44 -27.45 13.96 -4.27
N SER A 45 -28.20 15.05 -4.20
CA SER A 45 -27.64 16.37 -3.94
C SER A 45 -27.34 16.49 -2.44
N PHE A 46 -26.08 16.25 -2.07
CA PHE A 46 -25.59 16.57 -0.73
C PHE A 46 -25.43 18.10 -0.63
N PRO A 47 -25.99 18.78 0.39
CA PRO A 47 -25.58 20.14 0.68
C PRO A 47 -24.11 20.10 1.12
N SER A 48 -23.25 20.84 0.41
CA SER A 48 -21.85 21.00 0.77
C SER A 48 -21.77 21.72 2.12
N LEU A 49 -21.55 20.96 3.18
CA LEU A 49 -21.00 21.48 4.42
C LEU A 49 -19.50 21.73 4.20
N GLY A 50 -19.20 22.70 3.33
CA GLY A 50 -17.90 23.32 3.23
C GLY A 50 -17.69 24.23 4.43
N ARG A 51 -17.34 23.66 5.59
CA ARG A 51 -16.54 24.38 6.57
C ARG A 51 -15.09 24.00 6.34
N THR A 52 -14.45 24.70 5.42
CA THR A 52 -13.01 24.92 5.52
C THR A 52 -12.80 25.66 6.84
N PHE A 53 -12.25 24.97 7.84
CA PHE A 53 -11.62 25.64 8.97
C PHE A 53 -10.34 26.29 8.43
N GLN A 54 -10.46 27.43 7.75
CA GLN A 54 -9.32 28.29 7.51
C GLN A 54 -8.89 28.82 8.88
N ARG A 55 -7.71 28.40 9.33
CA ARG A 55 -7.01 29.10 10.39
C ARG A 55 -6.88 30.58 9.97
N PRO A 56 -7.14 31.54 10.85
CA PRO A 56 -6.95 32.94 10.51
C PRO A 56 -5.46 33.17 10.23
N ALA A 57 -5.13 33.55 9.00
CA ALA A 57 -3.77 33.95 8.65
C ALA A 57 -3.37 35.14 9.52
N LEU A 58 -2.29 34.98 10.29
CA LEU A 58 -1.80 36.04 11.16
C LEU A 58 -1.05 37.02 10.23
N ARG A 59 -1.71 38.15 9.90
CA ARG A 59 -1.14 39.16 9.01
C ARG A 59 0.12 39.75 9.64
N MET A 60 1.29 39.25 9.24
CA MET A 60 2.58 39.79 9.65
C MET A 60 2.73 41.23 9.13
N SER A 61 3.01 42.17 10.03
CA SER A 61 3.38 43.55 9.69
C SER A 61 4.77 43.59 9.04
N GLU A 62 5.07 44.59 8.21
CA GLU A 62 6.41 44.79 7.60
C GLU A 62 7.55 44.77 8.64
N SER A 63 7.29 45.27 9.85
CA SER A 63 8.18 45.20 11.02
C SER A 63 8.61 43.78 11.44
N ALA A 64 7.83 42.73 11.13
CA ALA A 64 8.17 41.35 11.47
C ALA A 64 9.15 40.73 10.47
N LYS A 65 9.13 41.18 9.20
CA LYS A 65 10.09 40.73 8.17
C LYS A 65 11.50 41.25 8.45
N ASP A 66 11.60 42.50 8.92
CA ASP A 66 12.88 43.10 9.32
C ASP A 66 13.45 42.43 10.59
N ALA A 67 12.59 41.95 11.49
CA ALA A 67 13.00 41.17 12.66
C ALA A 67 13.42 39.73 12.34
N ALA A 68 12.89 39.12 11.28
CA ALA A 68 13.30 37.80 10.78
C ALA A 68 14.71 37.85 10.15
N ALA A 69 15.01 38.90 9.38
CA ALA A 69 16.34 39.15 8.83
C ALA A 69 17.42 39.33 9.92
N ALA A 70 17.04 39.85 11.09
CA ALA A 70 17.95 40.03 12.24
C ALA A 70 18.27 38.73 13.02
N ARG A 71 17.70 37.58 12.64
CA ARG A 71 17.93 36.26 13.28
C ARG A 71 18.77 35.30 12.45
N GLU A 72 19.29 35.78 11.32
CA GLU A 72 20.13 35.01 10.41
C GLU A 72 21.51 34.78 11.02
N ILE A 73 21.89 33.52 11.24
CA ILE A 73 23.24 33.18 11.73
C ILE A 73 24.08 32.74 10.52
N ASP A 74 25.05 33.57 10.15
CA ASP A 74 25.94 33.34 9.02
C ASP A 74 27.22 32.61 9.45
N PHE A 75 27.34 31.34 9.05
CA PHE A 75 28.51 30.50 9.28
C PHE A 75 29.53 30.57 8.12
N SER A 76 29.36 31.43 7.10
CA SER A 76 30.31 31.58 5.99
C SER A 76 31.74 31.95 6.41
N LYS A 77 31.89 32.56 7.59
CA LYS A 77 33.18 32.90 8.19
C LYS A 77 33.86 31.74 8.90
N VAL A 78 33.16 30.63 9.12
CA VAL A 78 33.74 29.38 9.63
C VAL A 78 34.21 28.60 8.40
N GLY A 79 35.53 28.43 8.26
CA GLY A 79 36.16 27.81 7.09
C GLY A 79 35.89 26.31 6.98
N PHE A 80 34.64 25.92 6.73
CA PHE A 80 34.25 24.60 6.27
C PHE A 80 34.54 24.49 4.77
N ASN A 81 35.82 24.45 4.41
CA ASN A 81 36.21 24.16 3.04
C ASN A 81 36.76 22.73 3.03
N ASP A 82 35.88 21.76 2.76
CA ASP A 82 36.26 20.34 2.71
C ASP A 82 36.91 19.95 1.35
N GLY A 83 37.08 20.91 0.45
CA GLY A 83 37.70 20.71 -0.86
C GLY A 83 36.84 19.89 -1.82
N SER A 84 35.58 19.60 -1.46
CA SER A 84 34.63 18.93 -2.35
C SER A 84 33.86 19.94 -3.20
N GLU A 85 33.49 19.56 -4.43
CA GLU A 85 32.59 20.34 -5.28
C GLU A 85 31.15 20.44 -4.72
N SER A 86 30.88 19.83 -3.55
CA SER A 86 29.55 19.80 -2.92
C SER A 86 29.12 21.14 -2.30
N GLY A 87 30.01 22.14 -2.27
CA GLY A 87 29.61 23.51 -1.94
C GLY A 87 29.06 23.68 -0.52
N PHE A 88 29.50 22.86 0.44
CA PHE A 88 29.17 23.03 1.86
C PHE A 88 29.96 24.20 2.49
N SER A 89 29.88 25.38 1.87
CA SER A 89 30.49 26.63 2.32
C SER A 89 29.41 27.68 2.51
N GLY A 90 29.34 28.28 3.70
CA GLY A 90 28.33 29.28 4.02
C GLY A 90 26.97 28.71 4.39
N MET A 91 26.89 28.08 5.57
CA MET A 91 25.59 27.77 6.16
C MET A 91 24.98 29.06 6.70
N ILE A 92 23.89 29.51 6.08
CA ILE A 92 23.09 30.63 6.55
C ILE A 92 21.86 30.05 7.24
N PHE A 93 21.82 30.11 8.57
CA PHE A 93 20.66 29.66 9.34
C PHE A 93 19.54 30.69 9.24
N ARG A 94 18.38 30.28 8.74
CA ARG A 94 17.16 31.09 8.74
C ARG A 94 16.08 30.36 9.55
N PRO A 95 15.45 31.02 10.53
CA PRO A 95 14.30 30.44 11.24
C PRO A 95 13.15 30.12 10.28
N GLU A 96 12.41 29.04 10.58
CA GLU A 96 11.24 28.60 9.81
C GLU A 96 10.08 29.60 10.01
N ASP A 97 9.66 30.31 8.95
CA ASP A 97 8.60 31.33 8.98
C ASP A 97 7.28 30.86 8.32
N SER A 98 7.20 29.63 7.80
CA SER A 98 6.04 29.09 7.08
C SER A 98 4.93 28.59 8.01
N GLU A 99 3.66 28.88 7.67
CA GLU A 99 2.48 28.39 8.42
C GLU A 99 2.18 26.90 8.16
N GLU A 100 2.66 26.35 7.03
CA GLU A 100 2.54 24.93 6.67
C GLU A 100 3.78 24.17 7.17
N PRO A 101 3.61 23.06 7.93
CA PRO A 101 4.75 22.29 8.41
C PRO A 101 5.40 21.53 7.24
N GLU A 102 6.54 22.03 6.79
CA GLU A 102 7.42 21.30 5.90
C GLU A 102 8.16 20.19 6.68
N SER A 103 8.69 19.21 5.95
CA SER A 103 9.39 18.09 6.58
C SER A 103 10.78 18.51 7.03
N ARG A 104 10.99 18.59 8.34
CA ARG A 104 12.27 19.02 8.96
C ARG A 104 13.42 18.04 8.80
N CYS A 105 13.13 16.78 8.48
CA CYS A 105 14.15 15.74 8.28
C CYS A 105 14.40 15.43 6.80
N ARG A 106 13.75 16.14 5.87
CA ARG A 106 13.96 15.95 4.43
C ARG A 106 15.29 16.57 4.02
N VAL A 107 16.27 15.73 3.71
CA VAL A 107 17.58 16.12 3.18
C VAL A 107 17.85 15.24 1.95
N ASP A 108 18.10 15.89 0.82
CA ASP A 108 18.43 15.28 -0.48
C ASP A 108 17.51 14.09 -0.87
N TRP A 109 16.22 14.19 -0.53
CA TRP A 109 15.22 13.17 -0.88
C TRP A 109 14.52 13.55 -2.18
N ASP A 110 14.96 12.95 -3.29
CA ASP A 110 14.41 13.20 -4.63
C ASP A 110 12.92 12.81 -4.69
N VAL A 111 12.09 13.68 -5.26
CA VAL A 111 10.63 13.49 -5.39
C VAL A 111 10.30 12.26 -6.24
N ARG A 112 11.17 11.90 -7.20
CA ARG A 112 11.05 10.68 -8.01
C ARG A 112 11.24 9.44 -7.13
N CYS A 113 12.24 9.43 -6.24
CA CYS A 113 12.47 8.35 -5.29
C CYS A 113 11.30 8.22 -4.31
N GLU A 114 10.82 9.34 -3.77
CA GLU A 114 9.64 9.37 -2.90
C GLU A 114 8.42 8.74 -3.57
N LYS A 115 8.11 9.15 -4.81
CA LYS A 115 6.99 8.61 -5.57
C LYS A 115 7.18 7.12 -5.87
N ALA A 116 8.37 6.73 -6.31
CA ALA A 116 8.65 5.35 -6.67
C ALA A 116 8.58 4.42 -5.45
N LEU A 117 9.04 4.88 -4.29
CA LEU A 117 8.90 4.14 -3.03
C LEU A 117 7.43 3.97 -2.63
N ASN A 118 6.60 5.01 -2.79
CA ASN A 118 5.14 4.89 -2.60
C ASN A 118 4.51 3.88 -3.58
N ASP A 119 4.96 3.87 -4.83
CA ASP A 119 4.50 2.89 -5.82
C ASP A 119 4.89 1.45 -5.40
N HIS A 120 6.08 1.28 -4.81
CA HIS A 120 6.56 -0.01 -4.35
C HIS A 120 5.91 -0.49 -3.05
N ILE A 121 5.60 0.39 -2.10
CA ILE A 121 4.77 0.06 -0.93
C ILE A 121 3.45 -0.59 -1.38
N ASN A 122 2.85 -0.09 -2.47
CA ASN A 122 1.65 -0.69 -3.03
C ASN A 122 1.90 -2.05 -3.71
N VAL A 123 3.10 -2.27 -4.27
CA VAL A 123 3.51 -3.58 -4.80
C VAL A 123 3.56 -4.61 -3.67
N GLU A 124 4.18 -4.28 -2.53
CA GLU A 124 4.27 -5.20 -1.39
C GLU A 124 2.91 -5.47 -0.75
N PHE A 125 2.05 -4.46 -0.61
CA PHE A 125 0.67 -4.70 -0.17
C PHE A 125 -0.13 -5.58 -1.16
N THR A 126 0.10 -5.41 -2.46
CA THR A 126 -0.54 -6.25 -3.49
C THR A 126 -0.04 -7.69 -3.41
N ALA A 127 1.26 -7.89 -3.20
CA ALA A 127 1.85 -9.21 -3.01
C ALA A 127 1.32 -9.88 -1.73
N SER A 128 1.30 -9.14 -0.60
CA SER A 128 0.72 -9.58 0.67
C SER A 128 -0.73 -10.05 0.51
N TYR A 129 -1.54 -9.29 -0.22
CA TYR A 129 -2.95 -9.61 -0.40
C TYR A 129 -3.17 -10.78 -1.38
N ALA A 130 -2.32 -10.92 -2.40
CA ALA A 130 -2.30 -12.09 -3.27
C ALA A 130 -1.94 -13.37 -2.49
N TYR A 131 -0.93 -13.32 -1.63
CA TYR A 131 -0.59 -14.44 -0.74
C TYR A 131 -1.72 -14.77 0.25
N HIS A 132 -2.43 -13.75 0.73
CA HIS A 132 -3.59 -13.97 1.60
C HIS A 132 -4.72 -14.71 0.87
N ALA A 133 -4.94 -14.40 -0.41
CA ALA A 133 -5.92 -15.10 -1.24
C ALA A 133 -5.54 -16.57 -1.46
N LEU A 134 -4.24 -16.84 -1.66
CA LEU A 134 -3.71 -18.21 -1.75
C LEU A 134 -3.93 -18.98 -0.44
N PHE A 135 -3.60 -18.37 0.71
CA PHE A 135 -3.90 -18.94 2.02
C PHE A 135 -5.38 -19.34 2.14
N ALA A 136 -6.29 -18.40 1.87
CA ALA A 136 -7.73 -18.64 1.98
C ALA A 136 -8.25 -19.71 1.00
N TYR A 137 -7.53 -19.98 -0.10
CA TYR A 137 -7.85 -21.07 -1.01
C TYR A 137 -7.40 -22.43 -0.47
N PHE A 138 -6.15 -22.55 -0.03
CA PHE A 138 -5.59 -23.82 0.46
C PHE A 138 -6.16 -24.28 1.80
N ASP A 139 -6.66 -23.33 2.62
CA ASP A 139 -7.32 -23.59 3.91
C ASP A 139 -8.76 -24.13 3.79
N ARG A 140 -9.30 -24.24 2.57
CA ARG A 140 -10.65 -24.82 2.35
C ARG A 140 -10.65 -26.30 2.67
N ASP A 141 -11.74 -26.80 3.26
CA ASP A 141 -11.91 -28.23 3.57
C ASP A 141 -11.87 -29.12 2.32
N THR A 142 -12.28 -28.60 1.16
CA THR A 142 -12.25 -29.31 -0.11
C THR A 142 -10.86 -29.36 -0.77
N VAL A 143 -9.89 -28.57 -0.29
CA VAL A 143 -8.51 -28.52 -0.78
C VAL A 143 -7.56 -29.16 0.23
N ALA A 144 -7.67 -28.76 1.51
CA ALA A 144 -7.03 -29.36 2.67
C ALA A 144 -5.52 -29.57 2.57
N LEU A 145 -4.80 -28.56 2.08
CA LEU A 145 -3.33 -28.53 2.03
C LEU A 145 -2.80 -27.49 3.03
N GLN A 146 -2.71 -27.88 4.30
CA GLN A 146 -2.45 -26.94 5.39
C GLN A 146 -1.02 -26.42 5.46
N GLY A 147 -0.03 -27.17 4.97
CA GLY A 147 1.32 -26.65 4.87
C GLY A 147 1.42 -25.54 3.84
N PHE A 148 0.75 -25.69 2.69
CA PHE A 148 0.63 -24.60 1.71
C PHE A 148 -0.14 -23.41 2.28
N ALA A 149 -1.23 -23.65 2.99
CA ALA A 149 -2.01 -22.57 3.63
C ALA A 149 -1.15 -21.76 4.62
N GLU A 150 -0.45 -22.45 5.53
CA GLU A 150 0.44 -21.82 6.52
C GLU A 150 1.61 -21.09 5.86
N TYR A 151 2.23 -21.71 4.85
CA TYR A 151 3.29 -21.09 4.05
C TYR A 151 2.82 -19.76 3.44
N PHE A 152 1.71 -19.75 2.72
CA PHE A 152 1.21 -18.52 2.09
C PHE A 152 0.72 -17.49 3.10
N LYS A 153 0.20 -17.91 4.26
CA LYS A 153 -0.13 -17.01 5.36
C LYS A 153 1.12 -16.33 5.91
N LYS A 154 2.23 -17.06 6.05
CA LYS A 154 3.51 -16.50 6.46
C LYS A 154 4.04 -15.50 5.43
N GLN A 155 4.07 -15.86 4.15
CA GLN A 155 4.49 -14.93 3.08
C GLN A 155 3.60 -13.68 3.04
N SER A 156 2.29 -13.82 3.22
CA SER A 156 1.37 -12.67 3.29
C SER A 156 1.75 -11.68 4.40
N ASN A 157 2.12 -12.19 5.57
CA ASN A 157 2.56 -11.34 6.68
C ASN A 157 3.93 -10.71 6.42
N GLU A 158 4.87 -11.47 5.87
CA GLU A 158 6.22 -11.00 5.53
C GLU A 158 6.17 -9.82 4.53
N GLU A 159 5.37 -9.93 3.46
CA GLU A 159 5.21 -8.81 2.51
C GLU A 159 4.52 -7.60 3.11
N ARG A 160 3.62 -7.80 4.07
CA ARG A 160 3.02 -6.67 4.80
C ARG A 160 4.08 -5.98 5.66
N ASP A 161 4.95 -6.74 6.30
CA ASP A 161 6.05 -6.20 7.09
C ASP A 161 7.05 -5.44 6.21
N HIS A 162 7.35 -5.92 4.99
CA HIS A 162 8.13 -5.18 4.00
C HIS A 162 7.50 -3.83 3.65
N ALA A 163 6.19 -3.81 3.36
CA ALA A 163 5.46 -2.58 3.10
C ALA A 163 5.57 -1.58 4.26
N GLU A 164 5.40 -2.05 5.50
CA GLU A 164 5.52 -1.21 6.70
C GLU A 164 6.95 -0.69 6.93
N GLN A 165 7.97 -1.49 6.62
CA GLN A 165 9.37 -1.04 6.71
C GLN A 165 9.65 0.08 5.69
N PHE A 166 9.17 -0.04 4.45
CA PHE A 166 9.27 1.03 3.47
C PHE A 166 8.48 2.28 3.86
N MET A 167 7.32 2.14 4.49
CA MET A 167 6.55 3.28 5.02
C MET A 167 7.33 4.01 6.13
N LYS A 168 7.97 3.27 7.04
CA LYS A 168 8.82 3.84 8.09
C LYS A 168 10.03 4.54 7.48
N TYR A 169 10.65 3.94 6.47
CA TYR A 169 11.78 4.52 5.75
C TYR A 169 11.40 5.81 5.00
N GLN A 170 10.26 5.82 4.29
CA GLN A 170 9.72 7.02 3.63
C GLN A 170 9.59 8.19 4.61
N ASN A 171 8.96 7.95 5.76
CA ASN A 171 8.80 8.98 6.79
C ASN A 171 10.14 9.39 7.42
N LYS A 172 11.08 8.45 7.58
CA LYS A 172 12.45 8.73 8.08
C LYS A 172 13.21 9.68 7.15
N ARG A 173 13.06 9.54 5.83
CA ARG A 173 13.63 10.45 4.81
C ARG A 173 12.86 11.77 4.65
N GLY A 174 11.79 11.95 5.42
CA GLY A 174 10.94 13.14 5.36
C GLY A 174 10.00 13.17 4.16
N GLY A 175 9.79 12.03 3.49
CA GLY A 175 8.76 11.85 2.48
C GLY A 175 7.39 11.59 3.11
N LYS A 176 6.34 11.62 2.28
CA LYS A 176 4.95 11.38 2.67
C LYS A 176 4.48 10.06 2.09
N VAL A 177 3.98 9.17 2.95
CA VAL A 177 3.37 7.91 2.53
C VAL A 177 2.01 8.19 1.87
N VAL A 178 1.81 7.64 0.67
CA VAL A 178 0.52 7.68 -0.05
C VAL A 178 0.10 6.27 -0.39
N LEU A 179 -0.82 5.72 0.41
CA LEU A 179 -1.39 4.39 0.16
C LEU A 179 -2.37 4.43 -1.01
N LYS A 180 -2.30 3.42 -1.87
CA LYS A 180 -3.13 3.28 -3.07
C LYS A 180 -4.10 2.10 -2.94
N PRO A 181 -5.12 2.02 -3.80
CA PRO A 181 -5.98 0.86 -3.87
C PRO A 181 -5.19 -0.41 -4.19
N VAL A 182 -5.44 -1.47 -3.43
CA VAL A 182 -4.87 -2.80 -3.67
C VAL A 182 -5.82 -3.59 -4.55
N ALA A 183 -5.34 -4.13 -5.66
CA ALA A 183 -6.10 -4.97 -6.57
C ALA A 183 -5.59 -6.41 -6.50
N VAL A 184 -6.50 -7.39 -6.43
CA VAL A 184 -6.12 -8.81 -6.54
C VAL A 184 -6.39 -9.26 -7.97
N PRO A 185 -5.40 -9.82 -8.68
CA PRO A 185 -5.66 -10.47 -9.96
C PRO A 185 -6.55 -11.69 -9.74
N GLU A 186 -7.48 -11.92 -10.65
CA GLU A 186 -8.35 -13.10 -10.61
C GLU A 186 -7.50 -14.38 -10.66
N MET A 187 -7.55 -15.16 -9.58
CA MET A 187 -6.83 -16.43 -9.48
C MET A 187 -7.78 -17.58 -9.82
N GLN A 188 -7.37 -18.45 -10.74
CA GLN A 188 -8.21 -19.54 -11.22
C GLN A 188 -7.68 -20.88 -10.69
N PHE A 189 -8.35 -21.37 -9.65
CA PHE A 189 -8.05 -22.66 -9.04
C PHE A 189 -9.16 -23.65 -9.36
N THR A 190 -8.92 -24.48 -10.38
CA THR A 190 -9.66 -25.67 -10.81
C THR A 190 -9.09 -26.01 -12.17
N ARG A 191 -7.87 -26.56 -12.18
CA ARG A 191 -7.20 -26.85 -13.44
C ARG A 191 -7.79 -28.08 -14.11
N VAL A 192 -8.46 -27.87 -15.24
CA VAL A 192 -9.17 -28.89 -16.04
C VAL A 192 -8.19 -29.83 -16.77
N ASP A 193 -6.92 -29.44 -16.89
CA ASP A 193 -5.86 -30.19 -17.56
C ASP A 193 -5.20 -31.26 -16.67
N GLY A 194 -5.65 -31.43 -15.42
CA GLY A 194 -5.07 -32.37 -14.46
C GLY A 194 -3.78 -31.86 -13.79
N ALA A 195 -3.41 -30.59 -14.00
CA ALA A 195 -2.30 -29.98 -13.28
C ALA A 195 -2.67 -29.69 -11.81
N SER A 196 -1.68 -29.82 -10.92
CA SER A 196 -1.86 -29.54 -9.49
C SER A 196 -2.11 -28.05 -9.23
N ASP A 197 -3.14 -27.73 -8.44
CA ASP A 197 -3.37 -26.36 -7.96
C ASP A 197 -2.19 -25.86 -7.09
N ALA A 198 -1.49 -26.76 -6.38
CA ALA A 198 -0.26 -26.42 -5.66
C ALA A 198 0.89 -26.02 -6.60
N LEU A 199 1.01 -26.68 -7.76
CA LEU A 199 2.00 -26.28 -8.77
C LEU A 199 1.67 -24.90 -9.32
N TYR A 200 0.40 -24.65 -9.65
CA TYR A 200 -0.05 -23.35 -10.12
C TYR A 200 0.26 -22.25 -9.12
N ALA A 201 -0.09 -22.45 -7.84
CA ALA A 201 0.16 -21.50 -6.78
C ALA A 201 1.64 -21.17 -6.62
N MET A 202 2.52 -22.18 -6.62
CA MET A 202 3.96 -21.96 -6.51
C MET A 202 4.56 -21.29 -7.76
N GLU A 203 4.04 -21.57 -8.95
CA GLU A 203 4.43 -20.86 -10.18
C GLU A 203 3.99 -19.39 -10.16
N LEU A 204 2.78 -19.12 -9.66
CA LEU A 204 2.26 -17.76 -9.47
C LEU A 204 3.10 -17.00 -8.45
N ALA A 205 3.39 -17.62 -7.30
CA ALA A 205 4.27 -17.06 -6.27
C ALA A 205 5.66 -16.75 -6.85
N LEU A 206 6.25 -17.67 -7.62
CA LEU A 206 7.54 -17.47 -8.26
C LEU A 206 7.54 -16.29 -9.25
N GLN A 207 6.46 -16.11 -10.00
CA GLN A 207 6.31 -14.97 -10.90
C GLN A 207 6.15 -13.65 -10.14
N LEU A 208 5.38 -13.67 -9.05
CA LEU A 208 5.22 -12.53 -8.15
C LEU A 208 6.56 -12.11 -7.55
N GLU A 209 7.35 -13.02 -7.01
CA GLU A 209 8.66 -12.68 -6.43
C GLU A 209 9.64 -12.14 -7.48
N LYS A 210 9.62 -12.68 -8.70
CA LYS A 210 10.44 -12.14 -9.80
C LYS A 210 10.00 -10.74 -10.20
N PHE A 211 8.70 -10.46 -10.13
CA PHE A 211 8.16 -9.12 -10.40
C PHE A 211 8.58 -8.13 -9.32
N VAL A 212 8.44 -8.48 -8.04
CA VAL A 212 8.90 -7.68 -6.89
C VAL A 212 10.40 -7.39 -7.00
N TYR A 213 11.21 -8.40 -7.29
CA TYR A 213 12.65 -8.22 -7.53
C TYR A 213 12.95 -7.24 -8.67
N GLY A 214 12.22 -7.34 -9.77
CA GLY A 214 12.34 -6.41 -10.89
C GLY A 214 12.01 -4.97 -10.48
N LYS A 215 11.06 -4.77 -9.57
CA LYS A 215 10.69 -3.46 -9.02
C LYS A 215 11.73 -2.90 -8.05
N LEU A 216 12.28 -3.73 -7.17
CA LEU A 216 13.40 -3.35 -6.30
C LEU A 216 14.62 -2.88 -7.12
N LYS A 217 14.96 -3.60 -8.20
CA LYS A 217 16.04 -3.16 -9.10
C LYS A 217 15.78 -1.81 -9.76
N GLN A 218 14.53 -1.51 -10.10
CA GLN A 218 14.15 -0.20 -10.65
C GLN A 218 14.31 0.91 -9.61
N LEU A 219 13.97 0.65 -8.34
CA LEU A 219 14.20 1.59 -7.25
C LEU A 219 15.69 1.85 -7.01
N HIS A 220 16.50 0.79 -6.98
CA HIS A 220 17.94 0.89 -6.80
C HIS A 220 18.59 1.73 -7.91
N ALA A 221 18.23 1.47 -9.17
CA ALA A 221 18.71 2.26 -10.30
C ALA A 221 18.32 3.74 -10.17
N LEU A 222 17.08 4.04 -9.76
CA LEU A 222 16.62 5.40 -9.53
C LEU A 222 17.38 6.10 -8.40
N GLY A 223 17.71 5.38 -7.32
CA GLY A 223 18.58 5.88 -6.26
C GLY A 223 19.96 6.25 -6.77
N GLY A 224 20.54 5.43 -7.65
CA GLY A 224 21.81 5.73 -8.32
C GLY A 224 21.74 6.98 -9.20
N GLU A 225 20.66 7.13 -9.99
CA GLU A 225 20.43 8.32 -10.82
C GLU A 225 20.22 9.60 -9.98
N ALA A 226 19.64 9.47 -8.79
CA ALA A 226 19.44 10.57 -7.85
C ALA A 226 20.70 10.86 -7.00
N THR A 227 21.78 10.09 -7.17
CA THR A 227 22.98 10.16 -6.32
C THR A 227 22.64 10.00 -4.82
N ASP A 228 21.71 9.09 -4.51
CA ASP A 228 21.27 8.81 -3.13
C ASP A 228 21.83 7.44 -2.65
N PRO A 229 23.08 7.40 -2.14
CA PRO A 229 23.69 6.16 -1.69
C PRO A 229 22.98 5.53 -0.50
N GLN A 230 22.34 6.34 0.35
CA GLN A 230 21.62 5.82 1.51
C GLN A 230 20.34 5.10 1.08
N PHE A 231 19.66 5.59 0.05
CA PHE A 231 18.53 4.89 -0.55
C PHE A 231 18.95 3.60 -1.24
N CYS A 232 20.07 3.61 -1.98
CA CYS A 232 20.62 2.39 -2.57
C CYS A 232 20.92 1.31 -1.51
N ASP A 233 21.62 1.67 -0.43
CA ASP A 233 21.91 0.76 0.69
C ASP A 233 20.63 0.20 1.34
N GLU A 234 19.60 1.04 1.48
CA GLU A 234 18.32 0.58 2.03
C GLU A 234 17.66 -0.47 1.12
N ILE A 235 17.65 -0.25 -0.20
CA ILE A 235 17.06 -1.19 -1.17
C ILE A 235 17.88 -2.48 -1.29
N GLU A 236 19.20 -2.41 -1.14
CA GLU A 236 20.10 -3.57 -1.23
C GLU A 236 19.80 -4.64 -0.17
N LYS A 237 19.30 -4.26 1.01
CA LYS A 237 18.86 -5.19 2.07
C LYS A 237 17.80 -6.17 1.56
N TYR A 238 16.82 -5.67 0.82
CA TYR A 238 15.72 -6.47 0.26
C TYR A 238 16.13 -7.25 -0.98
N LEU A 239 17.09 -6.75 -1.77
CA LEU A 239 17.56 -7.46 -2.98
C LEU A 239 18.16 -8.84 -2.64
N GLY A 240 18.90 -8.96 -1.53
CA GLY A 240 19.47 -10.22 -1.08
C GLY A 240 18.41 -11.23 -0.63
N ASP A 241 17.44 -10.77 0.17
CA ASP A 241 16.33 -11.60 0.66
C ASP A 241 15.47 -12.10 -0.50
N GLN A 242 15.22 -11.24 -1.48
CA GLN A 242 14.44 -11.56 -2.67
C GLN A 242 15.08 -12.66 -3.54
N VAL A 243 16.41 -12.65 -3.68
CA VAL A 243 17.14 -13.71 -4.41
C VAL A 243 16.98 -15.05 -3.69
N SER A 244 17.02 -15.04 -2.36
CA SER A 244 16.83 -16.22 -1.52
C SER A 244 15.41 -16.77 -1.64
N ALA A 245 14.39 -15.89 -1.57
CA ALA A 245 12.98 -16.25 -1.76
C ALA A 245 12.74 -16.89 -3.14
N ILE A 246 13.22 -16.27 -4.22
CA ILE A 246 13.11 -16.80 -5.59
C ILE A 246 13.73 -18.20 -5.69
N LYS A 247 14.90 -18.41 -5.08
CA LYS A 247 15.58 -19.71 -5.09
C LYS A 247 14.77 -20.78 -4.35
N THR A 248 14.24 -20.45 -3.18
CA THR A 248 13.39 -21.34 -2.37
C THR A 248 12.14 -21.76 -3.12
N ILE A 249 11.37 -20.80 -3.66
CA ILE A 249 10.13 -21.10 -4.41
C ILE A 249 10.44 -21.89 -5.69
N SER A 250 11.53 -21.55 -6.40
CA SER A 250 11.98 -22.34 -7.56
C SER A 250 12.27 -23.79 -7.19
N GLY A 251 12.78 -24.03 -5.97
CA GLY A 251 12.98 -25.36 -5.42
C GLY A 251 11.66 -26.11 -5.21
N TYR A 252 10.64 -25.46 -4.65
CA TYR A 252 9.30 -26.05 -4.50
C TYR A 252 8.66 -26.38 -5.86
N VAL A 253 8.72 -25.47 -6.84
CA VAL A 253 8.22 -25.74 -8.20
C VAL A 253 8.89 -26.97 -8.80
N ALA A 254 10.23 -27.09 -8.67
CA ALA A 254 10.96 -28.25 -9.18
C ALA A 254 10.59 -29.56 -8.45
N GLN A 255 10.35 -29.51 -7.14
CA GLN A 255 9.92 -30.65 -6.34
C GLN A 255 8.51 -31.11 -6.72
N ILE A 256 7.55 -30.20 -6.84
CA ILE A 256 6.18 -30.55 -7.25
C ILE A 256 6.18 -31.19 -8.64
N ARG A 257 6.94 -30.63 -9.59
CA ARG A 257 7.08 -31.21 -10.94
C ARG A 257 7.71 -32.60 -10.94
N ARG A 258 8.59 -32.91 -9.96
CA ARG A 258 9.24 -34.22 -9.80
C ARG A 258 8.32 -35.24 -9.14
N LEU A 259 7.59 -34.82 -8.12
CA LEU A 259 6.71 -35.67 -7.30
C LEU A 259 5.37 -35.97 -8.00
N GLY A 260 4.94 -35.10 -8.93
CA GLY A 260 3.66 -35.23 -9.61
C GLY A 260 2.50 -34.75 -8.74
N THR A 261 1.28 -35.17 -9.08
CA THR A 261 0.05 -34.81 -8.36
C THR A 261 -0.34 -35.87 -7.31
N GLY A 262 -1.38 -35.60 -6.51
CA GLY A 262 -1.88 -36.56 -5.53
C GLY A 262 -0.92 -36.74 -4.34
N HIS A 263 -0.43 -37.95 -4.13
CA HIS A 263 0.40 -38.29 -2.97
C HIS A 263 1.67 -37.43 -2.87
N GLY A 264 2.31 -37.13 -4.01
CA GLY A 264 3.52 -36.30 -4.03
C GLY A 264 3.29 -34.86 -3.57
N VAL A 265 2.13 -34.27 -3.88
CA VAL A 265 1.75 -32.92 -3.39
C VAL A 265 1.45 -32.98 -1.89
N TRP A 266 0.75 -34.03 -1.45
CA TRP A 266 0.44 -34.23 -0.04
C TRP A 266 1.69 -34.43 0.83
N ASP A 267 2.69 -35.17 0.35
CA ASP A 267 3.97 -35.32 1.06
C ASP A 267 4.72 -33.99 1.19
N LEU A 268 4.74 -33.17 0.12
CA LEU A 268 5.34 -31.85 0.17
C LEU A 268 4.57 -30.91 1.09
N ASP A 269 3.23 -30.98 1.09
CA ASP A 269 2.39 -30.20 2.01
C ASP A 269 2.77 -30.46 3.47
N ARG A 270 2.97 -31.73 3.84
CA ARG A 270 3.46 -32.08 5.17
C ARG A 270 4.82 -31.50 5.49
N ALA A 271 5.75 -31.52 4.53
CA ALA A 271 7.08 -30.94 4.71
C ALA A 271 7.06 -29.40 4.85
N LEU A 272 6.00 -28.72 4.39
CA LEU A 272 5.82 -27.28 4.58
C LEU A 272 5.26 -26.91 5.97
N GLN A 273 4.73 -27.87 6.73
CA GLN A 273 4.21 -27.67 8.09
C GLN A 273 5.31 -27.77 9.17
N GLU A 274 6.45 -28.38 8.84
CA GLU A 274 7.60 -28.57 9.74
C GLU A 274 8.53 -27.34 9.78
#